data_AF-A0A9Q5HZ42-F1
#
_entry.id   AF-A0A9Q5HZ42-F1
#
_cell.length_a   1.000
_cell.length_b   1.000
_cell.length_c   1.000
_cell.angle_alpha   90.00
_cell.angle_beta   90.00
_cell.angle_gamma   90.00
#
_symmetry.space_group_name_H-M   'P 1'
#
loop_
_entity.id
_entity.type
_entity.pdbx_description
1 polymer ?
#
loop_
_entity_poly.entity_id
_entity_poly.type
_entity_poly.pdbx_seq_one_letter_code
_entity_poly.pdbx_strand_id
1 'polypeptide(L)'
;MDTLLESLETLLDEVGRTEYEVEYSSGVLTLNLADKGTYVINKQPPNKQIWLSSPFSGPKRYDYVPEKDGWYYYREDRSMRALLNEELSKALNREVDVGLDEVSKKLA
;
A
#
# COMPACT_ATOMS: atom_id res chain seq x y z
N MET A 1 -3.06 -0.70 9.07
CA MET A 1 -1.74 -0.30 8.52
C MET A 1 -0.74 -1.38 8.86
N ASP A 2 -0.78 -1.86 10.11
CA ASP A 2 -0.01 -3.03 10.57
C ASP A 2 -0.15 -4.24 9.64
N THR A 3 -1.36 -4.61 9.20
CA THR A 3 -1.53 -5.68 8.20
C THR A 3 -0.83 -5.42 6.86
N LEU A 4 -0.77 -4.17 6.40
CA LEU A 4 -0.05 -3.82 5.18
C LEU A 4 1.46 -3.91 5.40
N LEU A 5 1.94 -3.46 6.57
CA LEU A 5 3.34 -3.58 6.96
C LEU A 5 3.77 -5.05 6.98
N GLU A 6 3.06 -5.90 7.74
CA GLU A 6 3.36 -7.34 7.86
C GLU A 6 3.38 -8.04 6.49
N SER A 7 2.42 -7.70 5.62
CA SER A 7 2.35 -8.25 4.26
C SER A 7 3.55 -7.82 3.41
N LEU A 8 3.98 -6.56 3.52
CA LEU A 8 5.14 -6.05 2.80
C LEU A 8 6.46 -6.60 3.36
N GLU A 9 6.60 -6.74 4.69
CA GLU A 9 7.75 -7.39 5.33
C GLU A 9 7.92 -8.81 4.81
N THR A 10 6.84 -9.60 4.85
CA THR A 10 6.82 -10.97 4.31
C THR A 10 7.21 -10.99 2.82
N LEU A 11 6.66 -10.07 2.02
CA LEU A 11 6.99 -9.97 0.60
C LEU A 11 8.47 -9.66 0.38
N LEU A 12 9.06 -8.75 1.16
CA LEU A 12 10.48 -8.39 1.05
C LEU A 12 11.39 -9.54 1.47
N ASP A 13 11.04 -10.27 2.54
CA ASP A 13 11.77 -11.46 2.98
C ASP A 13 11.80 -12.54 1.89
N GLU A 14 10.69 -12.76 1.19
CA GLU A 14 10.62 -13.71 0.08
C GLU A 14 11.42 -13.26 -1.15
N VAL A 15 11.49 -11.95 -1.41
CA VAL A 15 12.31 -11.40 -2.51
C VAL A 15 13.81 -11.51 -2.18
N GLY A 16 14.18 -11.43 -0.89
CA GLY A 16 15.54 -11.67 -0.41
C GLY A 16 16.57 -10.63 -0.86
N ARG A 17 16.13 -9.40 -1.18
CA ARG A 17 17.01 -8.30 -1.58
C ARG A 17 17.30 -7.39 -0.40
N THR A 18 18.58 -7.31 -0.02
CA THR A 18 19.04 -6.52 1.14
C THR A 18 18.88 -5.01 0.96
N GLU A 19 18.72 -4.54 -0.27
CA GLU A 19 18.49 -3.13 -0.60
C GLU A 19 17.03 -2.69 -0.45
N TYR A 20 16.10 -3.64 -0.27
CA TYR A 20 14.68 -3.36 -0.11
C TYR A 20 14.33 -3.31 1.37
N GLU A 21 13.59 -2.28 1.76
CA GLU A 21 13.22 -2.05 3.15
C GLU A 21 11.78 -1.53 3.22
N VAL A 22 11.09 -1.87 4.30
CA VAL A 22 9.80 -1.31 4.65
C VAL A 22 9.85 -0.85 6.10
N GLU A 23 9.39 0.38 6.34
CA GLU A 23 9.36 0.97 7.66
C GLU A 23 8.01 1.62 7.91
N TYR A 24 7.52 1.54 9.15
CA TYR A 24 6.32 2.25 9.58
C TYR A 24 6.60 3.06 10.83
N SER A 25 6.48 4.37 10.73
CA SER A 25 6.72 5.29 11.84
C SER A 25 5.77 6.49 11.77
N SER A 26 5.25 6.90 12.93
CA SER A 26 4.40 8.09 13.07
C SER A 26 3.24 8.19 12.06
N GLY A 27 2.63 7.04 11.70
CA GLY A 27 1.52 6.99 10.75
C GLY A 27 1.92 7.01 9.27
N VAL A 28 3.21 6.98 8.97
CA VAL A 28 3.78 6.93 7.62
C VAL A 28 4.46 5.58 7.41
N LEU A 29 4.01 4.83 6.40
CA LEU A 29 4.68 3.62 5.92
C LEU A 29 5.50 3.99 4.68
N THR A 30 6.78 3.65 4.69
CA THR A 30 7.70 3.89 3.58
C THR A 30 8.21 2.54 3.08
N LEU A 31 7.96 2.23 1.81
CA LEU A 31 8.50 1.04 1.15
C LEU A 31 9.52 1.49 0.10
N ASN A 32 10.79 1.16 0.33
CA ASN A 32 11.90 1.51 -0.54
C ASN A 32 12.33 0.27 -1.33
N LEU A 33 12.22 0.34 -2.66
CA LEU A 33 12.61 -0.72 -3.59
C LEU A 33 13.86 -0.34 -4.39
N ALA A 34 14.75 0.47 -3.79
CA ALA A 34 16.01 0.96 -4.36
C ALA A 34 15.86 1.50 -5.80
N ASP A 35 16.31 0.71 -6.79
CA ASP A 35 16.29 1.06 -8.20
C ASP A 35 14.88 1.27 -8.79
N LYS A 36 13.86 0.76 -8.12
CA LYS A 36 12.44 0.87 -8.52
C LYS A 36 11.72 2.04 -7.86
N GLY A 37 12.40 2.76 -6.96
CA GLY A 37 11.87 3.93 -6.26
C GLY A 37 11.16 3.60 -4.95
N THR A 38 10.53 4.62 -4.37
CA THR A 38 9.99 4.59 -3.01
C THR A 38 8.50 4.90 -3.00
N TYR A 39 7.73 4.06 -2.31
CA TYR A 39 6.34 4.33 -1.98
C TYR A 39 6.25 4.95 -0.60
N VAL A 40 5.37 5.94 -0.45
CA VAL A 40 5.05 6.56 0.84
C VAL A 40 3.55 6.49 1.06
N ILE A 41 3.10 5.82 2.12
CA ILE A 41 1.70 5.63 2.46
C ILE A 41 1.44 6.24 3.84
N ASN A 42 0.75 7.37 3.86
CA ASN A 42 0.53 8.18 5.05
C ASN A 42 -0.93 8.13 5.49
N LYS A 43 -1.17 7.78 6.76
CA LYS A 43 -2.50 7.90 7.38
C LYS A 43 -2.80 9.39 7.62
N GLN A 44 -3.98 9.83 7.20
CA GLN A 44 -4.47 11.19 7.43
C GLN A 44 -5.77 11.15 8.26
N PRO A 45 -5.69 10.87 9.58
CA PRO A 45 -6.87 10.75 10.45
C PRO A 45 -7.82 11.95 10.43
N PRO A 46 -7.33 13.22 10.46
CA PRO A 46 -8.23 14.38 10.41
C PRO A 46 -9.11 14.41 9.15
N ASN A 47 -8.56 13.92 8.03
CA ASN A 47 -9.25 13.87 6.74
C ASN A 47 -9.98 12.55 6.52
N LYS A 48 -9.82 11.55 7.40
CA LYS A 48 -10.27 10.16 7.21
C LYS A 48 -9.77 9.54 5.90
N GLN A 49 -8.52 9.84 5.56
CA GLN A 49 -7.90 9.45 4.29
C GLN A 49 -6.63 8.63 4.50
N ILE A 50 -6.23 7.93 3.43
CA ILE A 50 -4.87 7.46 3.24
C ILE A 50 -4.31 8.17 2.02
N TRP A 51 -3.11 8.73 2.15
CA TRP A 51 -2.39 9.33 1.03
C TRP A 51 -1.28 8.38 0.61
N LEU A 52 -1.19 8.08 -0.68
CA LEU A 52 -0.17 7.22 -1.25
C LEU A 52 0.62 8.03 -2.28
N SER A 53 1.94 8.01 -2.19
CA SER A 53 2.84 8.45 -3.24
C SER A 53 3.48 7.21 -3.87
N SER A 54 3.16 6.93 -5.13
CA SER A 54 3.79 5.87 -5.91
C SER A 54 4.95 6.44 -6.76
N PRO A 55 6.09 5.73 -6.88
CA PRO A 55 7.15 6.13 -7.80
C PRO A 55 6.75 5.97 -9.27
N PHE A 56 5.66 5.24 -9.56
CA PHE A 56 5.17 4.97 -10.91
C PHE A 56 4.00 5.86 -11.31
N SER A 57 3.05 6.06 -10.41
CA SER A 57 1.78 6.72 -10.72
C SER A 57 1.51 7.98 -9.88
N GLY A 58 2.49 8.43 -9.10
CA GLY A 58 2.44 9.66 -8.34
C GLY A 58 1.45 9.64 -7.16
N PRO A 59 1.06 10.82 -6.64
CA PRO A 59 0.24 10.91 -5.45
C PRO A 59 -1.23 10.61 -5.71
N LYS A 60 -1.84 9.84 -4.81
CA LYS A 60 -3.28 9.53 -4.78
C LYS A 60 -3.81 9.65 -3.36
N ARG A 61 -5.07 10.07 -3.25
CA ARG A 61 -5.78 10.20 -1.97
C ARG A 61 -6.94 9.21 -1.97
N TYR A 62 -6.94 8.34 -0.99
CA TYR A 62 -7.92 7.29 -0.85
C TYR A 62 -8.87 7.60 0.29
N ASP A 63 -10.15 7.48 -0.01
CA ASP A 63 -11.22 7.55 0.96
C ASP A 63 -11.73 6.13 1.22
N TYR A 64 -12.17 5.87 2.45
CA TYR A 64 -12.79 4.61 2.78
C TYR A 64 -14.22 4.57 2.23
N VAL A 65 -14.55 3.54 1.46
CA VAL A 65 -15.88 3.31 0.88
C VAL A 65 -16.51 2.11 1.57
N PRO A 66 -17.47 2.32 2.51
CA PRO A 66 -18.08 1.25 3.29
C PRO A 66 -18.75 0.17 2.44
N GLU A 67 -19.40 0.55 1.34
CA GLU A 67 -20.13 -0.37 0.45
C GLU A 67 -19.20 -1.35 -0.27
N LYS A 68 -17.92 -0.97 -0.44
CA LYS A 68 -16.88 -1.78 -1.06
C LYS A 68 -15.88 -2.34 -0.05
N ASP A 69 -16.08 -2.05 1.24
CA ASP A 69 -15.19 -2.40 2.36
C ASP A 69 -13.69 -2.16 2.07
N GLY A 70 -13.37 -0.96 1.56
CA GLY A 70 -12.00 -0.70 1.10
C GLY A 70 -11.68 0.77 0.81
N TRP A 71 -10.40 1.02 0.55
CA TRP A 71 -9.85 2.35 0.25
C TRP A 71 -9.84 2.61 -1.26
N TYR A 72 -10.60 3.61 -1.72
CA TYR A 72 -10.78 3.91 -3.15
C TYR A 72 -10.36 5.33 -3.51
N TYR A 73 -9.79 5.45 -4.72
CA TYR A 73 -9.51 6.72 -5.35
C TYR A 73 -10.63 7.06 -6.34
N TYR A 74 -11.45 8.05 -5.99
CA TYR A 74 -12.66 8.40 -6.75
C TYR A 74 -12.43 8.74 -8.22
N ARG A 75 -11.27 9.30 -8.58
CA ARG A 75 -11.03 9.74 -9.98
C ARG A 75 -10.88 8.58 -10.96
N GLU A 76 -10.46 7.40 -10.48
CA GLU A 76 -10.14 6.25 -11.32
C GLU A 76 -10.99 5.01 -10.94
N ASP A 77 -11.94 5.16 -10.01
CA ASP A 77 -12.68 4.07 -9.34
C ASP A 77 -11.82 2.87 -8.98
N ARG A 78 -10.60 3.14 -8.52
CA ARG A 78 -9.57 2.13 -8.30
C ARG A 78 -9.24 2.02 -6.82
N SER A 79 -9.19 0.79 -6.31
CA SER A 79 -8.81 0.53 -4.93
C SER A 79 -7.30 0.65 -4.73
N MET A 80 -6.89 1.03 -3.50
CA MET A 80 -5.49 1.07 -3.11
C MET A 80 -4.83 -0.31 -3.23
N ARG A 81 -5.57 -1.37 -2.85
CA ARG A 81 -5.14 -2.77 -3.02
C ARG A 81 -4.82 -3.08 -4.47
N ALA A 82 -5.76 -2.80 -5.37
CA ALA A 82 -5.59 -3.11 -6.79
C ALA A 82 -4.44 -2.30 -7.41
N LEU A 83 -4.19 -1.07 -6.94
CA LEU A 83 -3.00 -0.31 -7.34
C LEU A 83 -1.71 -1.00 -6.88
N LEU A 84 -1.58 -1.26 -5.57
CA LEU A 84 -0.37 -1.84 -4.99
C LEU A 84 -0.07 -3.22 -5.58
N ASN A 85 -1.07 -4.09 -5.71
CA ASN A 85 -0.88 -5.42 -6.31
C ASN A 85 -0.36 -5.31 -7.74
N GLU A 86 -0.93 -4.43 -8.58
CA GLU A 86 -0.46 -4.28 -9.97
C GLU A 86 0.97 -3.71 -10.03
N GLU A 87 1.23 -2.60 -9.34
CA GLU A 87 2.51 -1.90 -9.42
C GLU A 87 3.64 -2.73 -8.81
N LEU A 88 3.42 -3.36 -7.65
CA LEU A 88 4.39 -4.23 -7.02
C LEU A 88 4.60 -5.52 -7.80
N SER A 89 3.54 -6.09 -8.40
CA SER A 89 3.70 -7.29 -9.24
C SER A 89 4.59 -7.01 -10.45
N LYS A 90 4.38 -5.87 -11.11
CA LYS A 90 5.22 -5.41 -12.23
C LYS A 90 6.64 -5.11 -11.78
N ALA A 91 6.79 -4.38 -10.68
CA ALA A 91 8.10 -3.99 -10.16
C ALA A 91 8.93 -5.21 -9.72
N LEU A 92 8.31 -6.21 -9.10
CA LEU A 92 8.99 -7.40 -8.58
C LEU A 92 9.00 -8.58 -9.55
N ASN A 93 8.33 -8.45 -10.71
CA ASN A 93 8.17 -9.49 -11.71
C ASN A 93 7.66 -10.82 -11.13
N ARG A 94 6.66 -10.72 -10.24
CA ARG A 94 5.98 -11.85 -9.60
C ARG A 94 4.55 -11.43 -9.23
N GLU A 95 3.68 -12.40 -8.97
CA GLU A 95 2.36 -12.09 -8.43
C GLU A 95 2.47 -11.64 -6.96
N VAL A 96 1.78 -10.55 -6.63
CA VAL A 96 1.74 -9.94 -5.29
C VAL A 96 0.30 -9.71 -4.87
N ASP A 97 -0.02 -10.11 -3.64
CA ASP A 97 -1.24 -9.69 -2.96
C ASP A 97 -0.91 -9.08 -1.58
N VAL A 98 -1.18 -7.79 -1.42
CA VAL A 98 -0.89 -7.07 -0.17
C VAL A 98 -1.97 -7.26 0.92
N GLY A 99 -2.99 -8.10 0.67
CA GLY A 99 -3.92 -8.54 1.71
C GLY A 99 -4.76 -7.42 2.34
N LEU A 100 -5.28 -6.50 1.52
CA LEU A 100 -6.08 -5.34 1.93
C LEU A 100 -7.61 -5.52 1.73
N ASP A 101 -8.07 -6.77 1.72
CA ASP A 101 -9.50 -7.10 1.65
C ASP A 101 -10.16 -7.08 3.04
N GLU A 102 -11.48 -6.90 3.05
CA GLU A 102 -12.34 -6.98 4.24
C GLU A 102 -11.85 -6.08 5.39
N VAL A 103 -11.54 -4.82 5.08
CA VAL A 103 -10.91 -3.87 6.02
C VAL A 103 -11.71 -3.74 7.32
N SER A 104 -13.04 -3.76 7.24
CA SER A 104 -13.94 -3.68 8.38
C SER A 104 -13.78 -4.84 9.36
N LYS A 105 -13.51 -6.06 8.89
CA LYS A 105 -13.33 -7.25 9.75
C LYS A 105 -11.99 -7.25 10.47
N LYS A 106 -10.98 -6.57 9.92
CA LYS A 106 -9.64 -6.43 10.52
C LYS A 106 -9.58 -5.32 11.58
N LEU A 107 -10.65 -4.55 11.75
CA LEU A 107 -10.77 -3.48 12.74
C LEU A 107 -11.63 -3.88 13.96
N ALA A 108 -12.19 -5.10 13.97
CA ALA A 108 -13.04 -5.64 15.02
C ALA A 108 -12.24 -6.34 16.14
#